data_AF-J9BSA1-F1
#
_entry.id   AF-J9BSA1-F1
#
_cell.length_a   1.000
_cell.length_b   1.000
_cell.length_c   1.000
_cell.angle_alpha   90.00
_cell.angle_beta   90.00
_cell.angle_gamma   90.00
#
_symmetry.space_group_name_H-M   'P 1'
#
loop_
_entity.id
_entity.type
_entity.pdbx_description
1 polymer ?
#
loop_
_entity_poly.entity_id
_entity_poly.type
_entity_poly.pdbx_seq_one_letter_code
_entity_poly.pdbx_strand_id
1 'polypeptide(L)'
;MLVRDEDHERWQAALYDQYIICNGAFPHHVIGGENFAQCIPYEGNEKLLGTSDAPKAKRWKPKERETYFTIHHEYGVPFYVVDFKWDGSPADEDMYRLGNCFRTEEEAQKVTDKFNALLKGEE
;
A
#
# COMPACT_ATOMS: atom_id res chain seq x y z
N MET A 1 13.60 3.86 -16.57
CA MET A 1 14.55 3.86 -15.43
C MET A 1 13.96 4.76 -14.35
N LEU A 2 14.15 4.45 -13.08
CA LEU A 2 13.67 5.29 -11.99
C LEU A 2 14.77 6.28 -11.61
N VAL A 3 14.45 7.57 -11.72
CA VAL A 3 15.42 8.65 -11.54
C VAL A 3 14.84 9.63 -10.53
N ARG A 4 15.69 10.16 -9.65
CA ARG A 4 15.31 11.27 -8.79
C ARG A 4 15.37 12.55 -9.62
N ASP A 5 14.26 13.27 -9.63
CA ASP A 5 14.11 14.48 -10.44
C ASP A 5 14.96 15.62 -9.83
N GLU A 6 14.95 15.76 -8.50
CA GLU A 6 15.80 16.68 -7.73
C GLU A 6 15.99 16.17 -6.28
N ASP A 7 16.85 16.83 -5.48
CA ASP A 7 17.16 16.56 -4.06
C ASP A 7 15.93 16.55 -3.10
N HIS A 8 14.73 16.76 -3.63
CA HIS A 8 13.44 16.76 -2.93
C HIS A 8 12.89 15.36 -2.61
N GLU A 9 13.71 14.31 -2.69
CA GLU A 9 13.40 12.92 -2.30
C GLU A 9 12.21 12.24 -3.00
N ARG A 10 11.70 12.79 -4.11
CA ARG A 10 10.58 12.21 -4.87
C ARG A 10 11.06 11.40 -6.07
N TRP A 11 10.51 10.20 -6.23
CA TRP A 11 10.80 9.31 -7.36
C TRP A 11 9.85 9.57 -8.53
N GLN A 12 10.40 9.70 -9.74
CA GLN A 12 9.61 9.78 -10.97
C GLN A 12 10.14 8.82 -12.04
N ALA A 13 9.24 8.41 -12.94
CA ALA A 13 9.61 7.62 -14.10
C ALA A 13 10.22 8.54 -15.16
N ALA A 14 11.44 8.22 -15.61
CA ALA A 14 12.12 8.99 -16.64
C ALA A 14 12.54 8.10 -17.82
N LEU A 15 12.60 8.72 -19.00
CA LEU A 15 13.05 8.08 -20.22
C LEU A 15 14.58 8.11 -20.27
N TYR A 16 15.16 6.95 -20.54
CA TYR A 16 16.61 6.77 -20.66
C TYR A 16 16.97 6.65 -22.13
N ASP A 17 18.03 7.34 -22.54
CA ASP A 17 18.64 7.14 -23.85
C ASP A 17 20.16 7.07 -23.74
N GLN A 18 20.75 6.21 -24.57
CA GLN A 18 22.18 6.10 -24.77
C GLN A 18 22.41 5.78 -26.24
N TYR A 19 22.90 6.75 -26.99
CA TYR A 19 23.24 6.57 -28.40
C TYR A 19 24.76 6.56 -28.59
N ILE A 20 25.21 5.69 -29.49
CA ILE A 20 26.62 5.58 -29.89
C ILE A 20 26.80 6.49 -31.10
N ILE A 21 27.68 7.50 -31.00
CA ILE A 21 28.19 8.23 -32.16
C ILE A 21 29.61 7.73 -32.47
N CYS A 22 30.00 7.82 -33.74
CA CYS A 22 31.35 7.52 -34.21
C CYS A 22 32.40 8.27 -33.35
N ASN A 23 33.29 7.51 -32.72
CA ASN A 23 34.38 7.91 -31.79
C ASN A 23 34.15 7.72 -30.28
N GLY A 24 33.11 6.99 -29.87
CA GLY A 24 33.08 6.39 -28.53
C GLY A 24 32.25 7.17 -27.51
N ALA A 25 31.48 6.40 -26.75
CA ALA A 25 30.47 6.69 -25.75
C ALA A 25 30.32 8.14 -25.23
N PHE A 26 29.09 8.67 -25.34
CA PHE A 26 28.60 9.79 -24.52
C PHE A 26 28.03 9.28 -23.18
N PRO A 27 27.96 10.15 -22.15
CA PRO A 27 27.41 9.83 -20.85
C PRO A 27 25.92 9.54 -20.93
N HIS A 28 25.47 8.63 -20.08
CA HIS A 28 24.08 8.23 -19.89
C HIS A 28 23.15 9.46 -19.80
N HIS A 29 22.13 9.52 -20.66
CA HIS A 29 21.20 10.64 -20.73
C HIS A 29 19.81 10.23 -20.22
N VAL A 30 19.21 11.11 -19.41
CA VAL A 30 17.85 10.95 -18.89
C VAL A 30 17.03 12.14 -19.36
N ILE A 31 15.97 11.88 -20.13
CA ILE A 31 15.03 12.91 -20.57
C ILE A 31 14.12 13.22 -19.38
N GLY A 32 14.40 14.35 -18.73
CA GLY A 32 13.72 14.80 -17.51
C GLY A 32 14.63 15.59 -16.54
N GLY A 33 15.95 15.41 -16.58
CA GLY A 33 16.90 16.09 -15.69
C GLY A 33 18.26 15.40 -15.63
N GLU A 34 19.33 16.13 -15.31
CA GLU A 34 20.74 15.81 -15.60
C GLU A 34 21.41 14.71 -14.73
N ASN A 35 20.68 13.97 -13.90
CA ASN A 35 21.29 13.23 -12.78
C ASN A 35 21.28 11.69 -12.92
N PHE A 36 21.95 11.16 -13.95
CA PHE A 36 22.15 9.70 -14.08
C PHE A 36 22.82 9.06 -12.84
N ALA A 37 23.70 9.80 -12.15
CA ALA A 37 24.35 9.35 -10.92
C ALA A 37 23.37 8.99 -9.78
N GLN A 38 22.11 9.47 -9.86
CA GLN A 38 21.06 9.18 -8.88
C GLN A 38 20.11 8.04 -9.32
N CYS A 39 20.45 7.32 -10.40
CA CYS A 39 19.70 6.14 -10.83
C CYS A 39 19.98 4.96 -9.90
N ILE A 40 18.93 4.24 -9.51
CA ILE A 40 19.11 2.93 -8.88
C ILE A 40 19.37 1.90 -9.98
N PRO A 41 20.47 1.12 -9.93
CA PRO A 41 20.71 0.03 -10.88
C PRO A 41 19.55 -0.96 -10.87
N TYR A 42 19.11 -1.42 -12.04
CA TYR A 42 18.00 -2.38 -12.12
C TYR A 42 18.33 -3.71 -11.44
N GLU A 43 19.53 -4.24 -11.69
CA GLU A 43 19.99 -5.52 -11.13
C GLU A 43 20.09 -5.46 -9.61
N GLY A 44 19.34 -6.33 -8.92
CA GLY A 44 19.22 -6.37 -7.46
C GLY A 44 18.18 -5.41 -6.85
N ASN A 45 17.52 -4.58 -7.66
CA ASN A 45 16.49 -3.62 -7.24
C ASN A 45 15.14 -3.80 -7.95
N GLU A 46 14.91 -4.98 -8.52
CA GLU A 46 13.69 -5.36 -9.25
C GLU A 46 12.42 -5.24 -8.38
N LYS A 47 12.60 -5.19 -7.06
CA LYS A 47 11.58 -5.04 -6.03
C LYS A 47 11.16 -3.59 -5.72
N LEU A 48 11.88 -2.59 -6.21
CA LEU A 48 11.56 -1.19 -5.90
C LEU A 48 10.37 -0.70 -6.74
N LEU A 49 9.46 0.04 -6.09
CA LEU A 49 8.30 0.69 -6.70
C LEU A 49 7.23 -0.24 -7.30
N GLY A 50 6.71 -1.17 -6.48
CA GLY A 50 5.45 -1.85 -6.77
C GLY A 50 5.45 -2.75 -8.01
N THR A 51 6.61 -2.96 -8.63
CA THR A 51 6.85 -3.90 -9.74
C THR A 51 6.78 -5.35 -9.29
N SER A 52 7.00 -5.59 -8.00
CA SER A 52 6.89 -6.90 -7.34
C SER A 52 5.61 -7.05 -6.52
N ASP A 53 4.80 -6.00 -6.43
CA ASP A 53 3.51 -6.09 -5.76
C ASP A 53 2.59 -6.89 -6.68
N ALA A 54 2.43 -8.19 -6.39
CA ALA A 54 1.34 -8.95 -6.95
C ALA A 54 0.04 -8.14 -6.74
N PRO A 55 -0.88 -8.09 -7.72
CA PRO A 55 -2.11 -7.35 -7.58
C PRO A 55 -2.75 -7.74 -6.25
N LYS A 56 -2.85 -6.78 -5.32
CA LYS A 56 -3.35 -7.03 -3.98
C LYS A 56 -4.68 -7.75 -4.14
N ALA A 57 -4.79 -8.94 -3.54
CA ALA A 57 -5.98 -9.76 -3.65
C ALA A 57 -7.20 -8.88 -3.42
N LYS A 58 -8.17 -8.96 -4.35
CA LYS A 58 -9.34 -8.10 -4.35
C LYS A 58 -10.00 -8.21 -2.98
N ARG A 59 -9.99 -7.10 -2.22
CA ARG A 59 -10.56 -7.06 -0.87
C ARG A 59 -12.02 -7.51 -0.94
N TRP A 60 -12.42 -8.40 -0.04
CA TRP A 60 -13.82 -8.83 0.04
C TRP A 60 -14.69 -7.64 0.43
N LYS A 61 -15.77 -7.42 -0.32
CA LYS A 61 -16.78 -6.38 -0.08
C LYS A 61 -18.13 -7.06 0.19
N PRO A 62 -18.83 -6.70 1.28
CA PRO A 62 -20.18 -7.19 1.54
C PRO A 62 -21.16 -6.80 0.42
N LYS A 63 -22.15 -7.64 0.14
CA LYS A 63 -23.30 -7.29 -0.71
C LYS A 63 -24.29 -6.43 0.06
N GLU A 64 -25.18 -5.76 -0.66
CA GLU A 64 -26.28 -5.02 -0.04
C GLU A 64 -27.09 -5.93 0.91
N ARG A 65 -27.30 -5.45 2.14
CA ARG A 65 -27.94 -6.11 3.28
C ARG A 65 -27.20 -7.35 3.80
N GLU A 66 -26.01 -7.66 3.29
CA GLU A 66 -25.16 -8.69 3.86
C GLU A 66 -24.61 -8.22 5.20
N THR A 67 -24.59 -9.13 6.18
CA THR A 67 -24.03 -8.85 7.50
C THR A 67 -22.52 -8.97 7.43
N TYR A 68 -21.83 -7.99 8.00
CA TYR A 68 -20.39 -7.94 8.06
C TYR A 68 -19.96 -7.50 9.46
N PHE A 69 -18.74 -7.86 9.83
CA PHE A 69 -18.19 -7.56 11.15
C PHE A 69 -17.12 -6.48 11.05
N THR A 70 -17.09 -5.58 12.02
CA THR A 70 -16.14 -4.47 12.12
C THR A 70 -15.52 -4.46 13.50
N ILE A 71 -14.33 -3.89 13.62
CA ILE A 71 -13.65 -3.72 14.89
C ILE A 71 -13.76 -2.25 15.29
N HIS A 72 -14.24 -2.01 16.51
CA HIS A 72 -14.40 -0.68 17.09
C HIS A 72 -13.55 -0.54 18.33
N HIS A 73 -13.23 0.72 18.66
CA HIS A 73 -12.52 1.09 19.87
C HIS A 73 -13.12 2.37 20.42
N GLU A 74 -13.34 2.38 21.72
CA GLU A 74 -13.77 3.55 22.48
C GLU A 74 -12.74 3.83 23.57
N TYR A 75 -12.58 5.11 23.92
CA TYR A 75 -11.59 5.52 24.91
C TYR A 75 -11.85 4.82 26.26
N GLY A 76 -10.85 4.10 26.76
CA GLY A 76 -10.94 3.33 28.00
C GLY A 76 -11.58 1.95 27.87
N VAL A 77 -11.97 1.53 26.66
CA VAL A 77 -12.54 0.21 26.36
C VAL A 77 -11.60 -0.54 25.42
N PRO A 78 -11.33 -1.84 25.63
CA PRO A 78 -10.59 -2.64 24.66
C PRO A 78 -11.29 -2.64 23.29
N PHE A 79 -10.57 -2.98 22.23
CA PHE A 79 -11.19 -3.24 20.93
C PHE A 79 -12.28 -4.31 21.07
N TYR A 80 -13.38 -4.13 20.35
CA TYR A 80 -14.52 -5.05 20.32
C TYR A 80 -15.09 -5.18 18.91
N VAL A 81 -15.77 -6.30 18.65
CA VAL A 81 -16.40 -6.60 17.36
C VAL A 81 -17.85 -6.11 17.38
N VAL A 82 -18.30 -5.55 16.26
CA VAL A 82 -19.70 -5.15 16.02
C VAL A 82 -20.14 -5.71 14.68
N ASP A 83 -21.37 -6.22 14.60
CA ASP A 83 -21.98 -6.60 13.33
C ASP A 83 -22.83 -5.44 12.76
N PHE A 84 -22.70 -5.22 11.46
CA PHE A 84 -23.49 -4.26 10.70
C PHE A 84 -24.10 -4.93 9.48
N LYS A 85 -25.18 -4.36 8.96
CA LYS A 85 -25.73 -4.73 7.66
C LYS A 85 -25.32 -3.68 6.65
N TRP A 86 -24.73 -4.11 5.56
CA TRP A 86 -24.27 -3.21 4.51
C TRP A 86 -25.46 -2.50 3.86
N ASP A 87 -25.56 -1.19 4.03
CA ASP A 87 -26.54 -0.32 3.38
C ASP A 87 -25.89 0.59 2.33
N GLY A 88 -24.56 0.57 2.21
CA GLY A 88 -23.83 1.41 1.27
C GLY A 88 -23.75 2.88 1.70
N SER A 89 -24.00 3.16 2.98
CA SER A 89 -23.78 4.47 3.57
C SER A 89 -22.31 4.88 3.48
N PRO A 90 -22.01 6.19 3.60
CA PRO A 90 -20.63 6.66 3.68
C PRO A 90 -19.81 5.98 4.78
N ALA A 91 -20.44 5.62 5.90
CA ALA A 91 -19.79 4.91 7.00
C ALA A 91 -19.34 3.50 6.59
N ASP A 92 -20.20 2.75 5.87
CA ASP A 92 -19.85 1.43 5.34
C ASP A 92 -18.67 1.50 4.36
N GLU A 93 -18.70 2.46 3.43
CA GLU A 93 -17.60 2.66 2.46
C GLU A 93 -16.29 3.06 3.16
N ASP A 94 -16.37 3.83 4.25
CA ASP A 94 -15.21 4.17 5.07
C ASP A 94 -14.62 2.92 5.75
N MET A 95 -15.45 2.06 6.35
CA MET A 95 -14.99 0.80 6.94
C MET A 95 -14.34 -0.11 5.88
N TYR A 96 -14.95 -0.22 4.70
CA TYR A 96 -14.40 -0.99 3.59
C TYR A 96 -13.07 -0.43 3.10
N ARG A 97 -12.95 0.89 2.98
CA ARG A 97 -11.71 1.58 2.57
C ARG A 97 -10.60 1.38 3.59
N LEU A 98 -10.91 1.46 4.88
CA LEU A 98 -9.98 1.19 5.97
C LEU A 98 -9.58 -0.29 6.05
N GLY A 99 -10.38 -1.19 5.47
CA GLY A 99 -10.15 -2.63 5.53
C GLY A 99 -10.68 -3.27 6.79
N ASN A 100 -11.59 -2.57 7.48
CA ASN A 100 -12.25 -3.00 8.69
C ASN A 100 -13.56 -3.73 8.38
N CYS A 101 -13.56 -4.58 7.35
CA CYS A 101 -14.72 -5.40 6.97
C CYS A 101 -14.33 -6.87 6.96
N PHE A 102 -14.90 -7.62 7.91
CA PHE A 102 -14.66 -9.05 8.08
C PHE A 102 -15.91 -9.84 7.74
N ARG A 103 -15.71 -11.03 7.16
CA ARG A 103 -16.81 -11.88 6.72
C ARG A 103 -17.39 -12.70 7.86
N THR A 104 -16.57 -13.02 8.86
CA THR A 104 -16.97 -13.81 10.02
C THR A 104 -16.56 -13.10 11.31
N GLU A 105 -17.34 -13.34 12.36
CA GLU A 105 -17.06 -12.85 13.71
C GLU A 105 -15.73 -13.39 14.23
N GLU A 106 -15.42 -14.66 13.98
CA GLU A 106 -14.17 -15.30 14.41
C GLU A 106 -12.92 -14.62 13.83
N GLU A 107 -12.97 -14.18 12.56
CA GLU A 107 -11.88 -13.42 11.94
C GLU A 107 -11.71 -12.06 12.62
N ALA A 108 -12.82 -11.33 12.83
CA ALA A 108 -12.81 -10.04 13.50
C ALA A 108 -12.31 -10.18 14.96
N GLN A 109 -12.70 -11.24 15.66
CA GLN A 109 -12.32 -11.49 17.04
C GLN A 109 -10.83 -11.79 17.17
N LYS A 110 -10.25 -12.64 16.30
CA LYS A 110 -8.80 -12.89 16.30
C LYS A 110 -7.98 -11.61 16.11
N VAL A 111 -8.43 -10.73 15.22
CA VAL A 111 -7.78 -9.45 14.98
C VAL A 111 -7.94 -8.52 16.19
N THR A 112 -9.13 -8.51 16.79
CA THR A 112 -9.44 -7.76 18.01
C THR A 112 -8.58 -8.20 19.19
N ASP A 113 -8.46 -9.51 19.42
CA ASP A 113 -7.62 -10.08 20.48
C ASP A 113 -6.16 -9.69 20.30
N LYS A 114 -5.67 -9.75 19.05
CA LYS A 114 -4.32 -9.30 18.71
C LYS A 114 -4.12 -7.81 19.01
N PHE A 115 -5.06 -6.95 18.63
CA PHE A 115 -4.97 -5.51 18.94
C PHE A 115 -5.02 -5.24 20.45
N ASN A 116 -5.83 -5.98 21.19
CA ASN A 116 -5.91 -5.87 22.65
C ASN A 116 -4.64 -6.36 23.36
N ALA A 117 -3.99 -7.41 22.88
CA ALA A 117 -2.70 -7.87 23.39
C ALA A 117 -1.60 -6.81 23.14
N LEU A 118 -1.57 -6.22 21.93
CA LEU A 118 -0.64 -5.14 21.60
C LEU A 118 -0.82 -3.90 22.49
N LEU A 119 -2.08 -3.53 22.80
CA LEU A 119 -2.36 -2.43 23.73
C LEU A 119 -1.87 -2.71 25.16
N LYS A 120 -1.86 -3.98 25.59
CA LYS A 120 -1.40 -4.40 26.92
C LYS A 120 0.11 -4.57 27.02
N GLY A 121 0.84 -4.55 25.89
CA GLY A 121 2.29 -4.74 25.86
C GLY A 121 2.73 -6.19 26.08
N GLU A 122 1.86 -7.16 25.80
CA GLU A 122 2.14 -8.59 25.88
C GLU A 122 2.50 -9.11 24.47
N GLU A 123 3.78 -9.03 24.09
CA GLU A 123 4.36 -9.77 22.94
C GLU A 123 5.05 -11.07 23.39
#